data_AF-A0A0H3G8S5-F1
#
_entry.id   AF-A0A0H3G8S5-F1
#
_cell.length_a   1.000
_cell.length_b   1.000
_cell.length_c   1.000
_cell.angle_alpha   90.00
_cell.angle_beta   90.00
_cell.angle_gamma   90.00
#
_symmetry.space_group_name_H-M   'P 1'
#
loop_
_entity.id
_entity.type
_entity.pdbx_description
1 polymer ?
#
loop_
_entity_poly.entity_id
_entity_poly.type
_entity_poly.pdbx_seq_one_letter_code
_entity_poly.pdbx_strand_id
1 'polypeptide(L)'
;MTNKSVTLQAHKLSADIPSGYCPYCGSRVHVLSSHMQSDLIRDSYVECNNKRCGHRFVLQISFIHTVEEPKFFEISLNLPKSPKLKARQNDN
;
A
#
# COMPACT_ATOMS: atom_id res chain seq x y z
N MET A 1 7.60 -40.75 5.13
CA MET A 1 7.81 -39.36 4.66
C MET A 1 6.88 -38.45 5.45
N THR A 2 7.36 -37.85 6.54
CA THR A 2 6.56 -36.95 7.38
C THR A 2 6.42 -35.59 6.70
N ASN A 3 5.21 -35.27 6.24
CA ASN A 3 4.84 -33.92 5.82
C ASN A 3 4.94 -33.00 7.04
N LYS A 4 6.07 -32.30 7.18
CA LYS A 4 6.20 -31.19 8.12
C LYS A 4 5.37 -30.06 7.55
N SER A 5 4.14 -29.90 8.06
CA SER A 5 3.39 -28.66 7.94
C SER A 5 4.24 -27.55 8.54
N VAL A 6 4.93 -26.80 7.69
CA VAL A 6 5.68 -25.62 8.12
C VAL A 6 4.64 -24.60 8.53
N THR A 7 4.39 -24.48 9.83
CA THR A 7 3.61 -23.39 10.40
C THR A 7 4.40 -22.11 10.13
N LEU A 8 4.13 -21.45 9.00
CA LEU A 8 4.53 -20.06 8.79
C LEU A 8 3.76 -19.26 9.85
N GLN A 9 4.38 -19.06 11.01
CA GLN A 9 3.87 -18.10 11.98
C GLN A 9 3.71 -16.80 11.19
N ALA A 10 2.48 -16.28 11.09
CA ALA A 10 2.28 -14.92 10.67
C ALA A 10 3.27 -14.12 11.49
N HIS A 11 4.26 -13.50 10.85
CA HIS A 11 5.10 -12.54 11.54
C HIS A 11 4.08 -11.64 12.23
N LYS A 12 4.07 -11.64 13.58
CA LYS A 12 3.22 -10.76 14.39
C LYS A 12 3.06 -9.49 13.57
N LEU A 13 1.83 -9.06 13.25
CA LEU A 13 1.54 -7.84 12.50
C LEU A 13 2.27 -6.67 13.18
N SER A 14 3.58 -6.59 13.00
CA SER A 14 4.45 -5.54 13.45
C SER A 14 4.07 -4.43 12.52
N ALA A 15 3.78 -3.27 13.10
CA ALA A 15 3.28 -2.08 12.43
C ALA A 15 4.18 -1.56 11.28
N ASP A 16 5.20 -2.32 10.89
CA ASP A 16 6.27 -2.00 9.97
C ASP A 16 6.18 -2.77 8.64
N ILE A 17 5.17 -3.61 8.39
CA ILE A 17 5.03 -4.25 7.07
C ILE A 17 4.65 -3.16 6.06
N PRO A 18 5.58 -2.71 5.19
CA PRO A 18 5.28 -1.64 4.26
C PRO A 18 4.24 -2.13 3.24
N SER A 19 3.48 -1.19 2.67
CA SER A 19 2.62 -1.51 1.54
C SER A 19 3.45 -2.22 0.45
N GLY A 20 3.05 -3.44 0.09
CA GLY A 20 3.77 -4.27 -0.90
C GLY A 20 4.61 -5.43 -0.34
N TYR A 21 4.45 -5.79 0.94
CA TYR A 21 5.09 -6.97 1.53
C TYR A 21 4.06 -7.99 2.04
N CYS A 22 4.41 -9.28 1.97
CA CYS A 22 3.56 -10.38 2.40
C CYS A 22 3.51 -10.47 3.94
N PRO A 23 2.33 -10.48 4.57
CA PRO A 23 2.21 -10.52 6.03
C PRO A 23 2.72 -11.83 6.66
N TYR A 24 2.77 -12.92 5.88
CA TYR A 24 3.19 -14.22 6.39
C TYR A 24 4.70 -14.45 6.39
N CYS A 25 5.45 -13.83 5.48
CA CYS A 25 6.87 -14.14 5.32
C CYS A 25 7.75 -12.90 5.09
N GLY A 26 7.18 -11.70 5.12
CA GLY A 26 7.90 -10.44 4.93
C GLY A 26 8.53 -10.27 3.54
N SER A 27 8.25 -11.17 2.58
CA SER A 27 8.78 -11.07 1.22
C SER A 27 7.97 -10.07 0.40
N ARG A 28 8.61 -9.42 -0.58
CA ARG A 28 7.91 -8.52 -1.51
C ARG A 28 6.81 -9.23 -2.27
N VAL A 29 5.76 -8.50 -2.62
CA VAL A 29 4.70 -8.96 -3.52
C VAL A 29 4.83 -8.30 -4.88
N HIS A 30 4.20 -8.88 -5.90
CA HIS A 30 3.98 -8.25 -7.20
C HIS A 30 2.48 -8.15 -7.48
N VAL A 31 2.09 -7.11 -8.23
CA VAL A 31 0.71 -6.90 -8.65
C VAL A 31 0.40 -7.74 -9.88
N LEU A 32 -0.69 -8.49 -9.83
CA LEU A 32 -1.20 -9.29 -10.93
C LEU A 32 -2.21 -8.51 -11.76
N SER A 33 -3.14 -7.85 -11.06
CA SER A 33 -4.17 -7.01 -11.64
C SER A 33 -4.62 -5.97 -10.63
N SER A 34 -5.33 -4.95 -11.11
CA SER A 34 -5.89 -3.91 -10.24
C SER A 34 -7.28 -3.51 -10.71
N HIS A 35 -8.13 -3.13 -9.77
CA HIS A 35 -9.44 -2.59 -9.99
C HIS A 35 -9.51 -1.17 -9.39
N MET A 36 -9.88 -0.20 -10.21
CA MET A 36 -10.04 1.18 -9.78
C MET A 36 -11.45 1.35 -9.20
N GLN A 37 -11.54 1.64 -7.90
CA GLN A 37 -12.83 1.91 -7.25
C GLN A 37 -13.23 3.38 -7.41
N SER A 38 -12.26 4.27 -7.39
CA SER A 38 -12.39 5.70 -7.68
C SER A 38 -11.05 6.26 -8.15
N ASP A 39 -11.00 7.53 -8.53
CA ASP A 39 -9.74 8.20 -8.94
C ASP A 39 -8.65 8.16 -7.85
N LEU A 40 -9.03 7.96 -6.59
CA LEU A 40 -8.13 7.95 -5.43
C LEU A 40 -8.00 6.59 -4.75
N ILE A 41 -8.80 5.57 -5.12
CA ILE A 41 -8.86 4.27 -4.44
C ILE A 41 -8.71 3.13 -5.45
N ARG A 42 -7.79 2.21 -5.16
CA ARG A 42 -7.50 1.07 -6.04
C ARG A 42 -7.30 -0.21 -5.24
N ASP A 43 -8.01 -1.25 -5.63
CA ASP A 43 -7.76 -2.61 -5.14
C ASP A 43 -6.74 -3.28 -6.07
N SER A 44 -5.71 -3.89 -5.49
CA SER A 44 -4.67 -4.60 -6.22
C SER A 44 -4.60 -6.05 -5.77
N TYR A 45 -4.75 -6.96 -6.72
CA TYR A 45 -4.56 -8.39 -6.50
C TYR A 45 -3.07 -8.68 -6.60
N VAL A 46 -2.49 -9.22 -5.52
CA VAL A 46 -1.05 -9.42 -5.41
C VAL A 46 -0.68 -10.85 -5.08
N GLU A 47 0.53 -11.23 -5.47
CA GLU A 47 1.15 -12.51 -5.12
C GLU A 47 2.52 -12.29 -4.49
N CYS A 48 2.80 -13.06 -3.44
CA CYS A 48 4.09 -13.11 -2.77
C CYS A 48 5.18 -13.68 -3.69
N ASN A 49 6.32 -12.98 -3.78
CA ASN A 49 7.46 -13.42 -4.61
C ASN A 49 8.18 -14.65 -4.04
N ASN A 50 8.02 -14.92 -2.74
CA ASN A 50 8.56 -16.14 -2.15
C ASN A 50 7.73 -17.34 -2.60
N LYS A 51 8.29 -18.15 -3.51
CA LYS A 51 7.63 -19.33 -4.08
C LYS A 51 7.28 -20.41 -3.05
N ARG A 52 7.95 -20.43 -1.89
CA ARG A 52 7.55 -21.32 -0.77
C ARG A 52 6.34 -20.79 -0.01
N CYS A 53 6.13 -19.48 0.01
CA CYS A 53 4.97 -18.85 0.65
C CYS A 53 3.74 -18.90 -0.26
N GLY A 54 3.87 -18.49 -1.52
CA GLY A 54 2.79 -18.57 -2.52
C GLY A 54 1.53 -17.77 -2.18
N HIS A 55 1.54 -16.95 -1.13
CA HIS A 55 0.37 -16.22 -0.66
C HIS A 55 -0.14 -15.23 -1.70
N ARG A 56 -1.44 -15.24 -1.93
CA ARG A 56 -2.16 -14.34 -2.83
C ARG A 56 -3.25 -13.63 -2.04
N PHE A 57 -3.33 -12.32 -2.20
CA PHE A 57 -4.26 -11.49 -1.43
C PHE A 57 -4.59 -10.19 -2.16
N VAL A 58 -5.59 -9.47 -1.67
CA VAL A 58 -5.98 -8.15 -2.17
C VAL A 58 -5.48 -7.09 -1.19
N LEU A 59 -4.86 -6.04 -1.72
CA LEU A 59 -4.54 -4.83 -0.97
C LEU A 59 -5.33 -3.66 -1.54
N GLN A 60 -5.81 -2.77 -0.68
CA GLN A 60 -6.41 -1.51 -1.10
C GLN A 60 -5.40 -0.38 -0.88
N ILE A 61 -5.16 0.42 -1.91
CA ILE A 61 -4.33 1.63 -1.86
C ILE A 61 -5.25 2.83 -2.05
N SER A 62 -5.15 3.79 -1.14
CA SER A 62 -5.95 5.01 -1.16
C SER A 62 -5.06 6.24 -1.02
N PHE A 63 -5.23 7.22 -1.90
CA PHE A 63 -4.67 8.55 -1.70
C PHE A 63 -5.45 9.25 -0.58
N ILE A 64 -4.77 9.62 0.50
CA ILE A 64 -5.42 10.23 1.66
C ILE A 64 -5.37 11.75 1.57
N HIS A 65 -4.17 12.33 1.46
CA HIS A 65 -3.98 13.77 1.29
C HIS A 65 -2.56 14.13 0.84
N THR A 66 -2.44 15.31 0.24
CA THR A 66 -1.20 16.00 -0.08
C THR A 66 -0.56 16.57 1.18
N VAL A 67 0.65 16.13 1.49
CA VAL A 67 1.48 16.71 2.56
C VAL A 67 2.32 17.90 2.07
N GLU A 68 2.74 17.85 0.80
CA GLU A 68 3.45 18.94 0.11
C GLU A 68 3.04 18.96 -1.36
N GLU A 69 2.80 20.15 -1.90
CA GLU A 69 2.46 20.36 -3.32
C GLU A 69 3.71 20.35 -4.21
N PRO A 70 3.62 19.82 -5.44
CA PRO A 70 4.71 19.89 -6.40
C PRO A 70 5.03 21.35 -6.75
N LYS A 71 6.31 21.73 -6.72
CA LYS A 71 6.75 23.12 -6.89
C LYS A 71 6.80 23.62 -8.33
N PHE A 72 6.95 22.69 -9.28
CA PHE A 72 7.27 23.01 -10.68
C PHE A 72 6.16 22.57 -11.65
N PHE A 73 4.97 22.25 -11.14
CA PHE A 73 3.83 21.80 -11.93
C PHE A 73 2.62 22.66 -11.62
N GLU A 74 1.88 23.04 -12.65
CA GLU A 74 0.55 23.64 -12.46
C GLU A 74 -0.40 22.59 -11.89
N ILE A 75 -0.99 22.90 -10.74
CA ILE A 75 -1.90 21.99 -10.05
C ILE A 75 -3.32 22.31 -10.50
N SER A 76 -3.83 21.50 -11.43
CA SER A 76 -5.21 21.59 -11.91
C SER A 76 -6.19 20.70 -11.13
N LEU A 77 -5.68 19.78 -10.31
CA LEU A 77 -6.50 18.81 -9.57
C LEU A 77 -6.72 19.25 -8.11
N ASN A 78 -7.98 19.29 -7.67
CA ASN A 78 -8.32 19.55 -6.28
C ASN A 78 -8.17 18.28 -5.43
N LEU A 79 -6.96 18.03 -4.94
CA LEU A 79 -6.67 16.92 -4.05
C LEU A 79 -6.87 17.30 -2.58
N PRO A 80 -7.31 16.36 -1.72
CA PRO A 80 -7.31 16.56 -0.28
C PRO A 80 -5.92 16.99 0.20
N LYS A 81 -5.84 17.98 1.09
CA LYS A 81 -4.56 18.49 1.65
C LYS A 81 -4.49 18.22 3.15
N SER A 82 -3.27 18.01 3.66
CA SER A 82 -3.03 17.86 5.09
C SER A 82 -3.46 19.12 5.87
N PRO A 83 -3.88 19.00 7.15
CA PRO A 83 -4.22 20.17 7.97
C PRO A 83 -3.08 21.20 8.04
N LYS A 84 -1.83 20.73 8.13
CA LYS A 84 -0.63 21.59 8.17
C LYS A 84 -0.44 22.38 6.88
N LEU A 85 -0.64 21.73 5.73
CA LEU A 85 -0.50 22.39 4.43
C LEU A 85 -1.59 23.47 4.24
N LYS A 86 -2.82 23.19 4.67
CA LYS A 86 -3.92 24.16 4.64
C LYS A 86 -3.62 25.39 5.49
N ALA A 87 -3.12 25.21 6.72
CA ALA A 87 -2.76 26.32 7.61
C ALA A 87 -1.72 27.25 6.95
N ARG A 88 -0.63 26.68 6.41
CA ARG A 88 0.43 27.45 5.71
C ARG A 88 -0.10 28.26 4.52
N GLN A 89 -1.14 27.77 3.83
CA GLN A 89 -1.72 28.47 2.68
C GLN A 89 -2.61 29.64 3.09
N ASN A 90 -3.21 29.60 4.29
CA ASN A 90 -4.06 30.66 4.80
C ASN A 90 -3.28 31.81 5.44
N ASP A 91 -2.02 31.59 5.80
CA ASP A 91 -1.13 32.59 6.40
C ASP A 91 -0.45 33.51 5.36
N ASN A 92 -0.66 33.25 4.06
CA ASN A 92 -0.17 34.04 2.93
C ASN A 92 -1.32 34.83 2.28
#